data_AF-N1ZAP4-F1
#
_entry.id   AF-N1ZAP4-F1
#
_cell.length_a   1.000
_cell.length_b   1.000
_cell.length_c   1.000
_cell.angle_alpha   90.00
_cell.angle_beta   90.00
_cell.angle_gamma   90.00
#
_symmetry.space_group_name_H-M   'P 1'
#
loop_
_entity.id
_entity.type
_entity.pdbx_description
1 polymer ?
#
loop_
_entity_poly.entity_id
_entity_poly.type
_entity_poly.pdbx_seq_one_letter_code
_entity_poly.pdbx_strand_id
1 'polypeptide(L)'
;MLTNIKSYLDTVCEQIHFQKAHNFVKKELQDHIIDQTDAFIQQGFEKEIAVQKAIEQMGDPVLVGTELDRVHRPAMKWSFIVFVILFSLASFALKWIILPQNAELNMPITKIILRTVMGILTSTITIVLFYKIDFTVLANRSFKIYFCYVLLIGFLFFYGPVYGIQYRSRIFLYGFMIPPLIYFFPVILTGLLYDCRGKSYSAILLCAASFLPPAFFSIHMANGTATFIIAGINLLLILYAICKGWFSINKRNALLILFVLMVLSGVFVCFLSPEFIYRISRIYISIKDINTDWIRNTLQHNVKGAALFGEGNSFSYYGADGKFIELTPTVQYLGTEYFVNYALHYFGWIVFILSLAIYTFFIVKAFILAHKEKSQLGSMTAYAILLTISVIAVWNIVCTSGYFITINPLELPFFSSASTINTVYCALMGILLSVFRIGKYTSDEAIECIQTVHKNNGLFELKRNKEEFSITIHLKKAPKSQNCQKGEDLLE
;
A
#
# COMPACT_ATOMS: atom_id res chain seq x y z
N MET A 1 5.29 -44.12 15.87
CA MET A 1 5.69 -43.34 14.66
C MET A 1 5.30 -41.87 14.75
N LEU A 2 4.01 -41.52 14.65
CA LEU A 2 3.54 -40.13 14.67
C LEU A 2 3.87 -39.38 15.97
N THR A 3 3.86 -40.08 17.12
CA THR A 3 4.13 -39.47 18.43
C THR A 3 5.56 -38.97 18.58
N ASN A 4 6.56 -39.72 18.11
CA ASN A 4 7.98 -39.32 18.23
C ASN A 4 8.30 -38.15 17.30
N ILE A 5 7.80 -38.17 16.07
CA ILE A 5 7.94 -37.05 15.12
C ILE A 5 7.26 -35.81 15.69
N LYS A 6 6.03 -35.94 16.19
CA LYS A 6 5.28 -34.82 16.78
C LYS A 6 6.02 -34.23 17.99
N SER A 7 6.51 -35.07 18.90
CA SER A 7 7.28 -34.62 20.06
C SER A 7 8.53 -33.84 19.65
N TYR A 8 9.29 -34.36 18.66
CA TYR A 8 10.47 -33.67 18.15
C TYR A 8 10.12 -32.29 17.57
N LEU A 9 9.10 -32.24 16.70
CA LEU A 9 8.65 -31.00 16.06
C LEU A 9 8.10 -29.98 17.08
N ASP A 10 7.40 -30.44 18.11
CA ASP A 10 6.88 -29.58 19.17
C ASP A 10 8.03 -28.96 19.98
N THR A 11 9.04 -29.75 20.37
CA THR A 11 10.23 -29.24 21.08
C THR A 11 11.05 -28.25 20.24
N VAL A 12 11.21 -28.50 18.93
CA VAL A 12 11.87 -27.55 18.01
C VAL A 12 11.08 -26.23 17.97
N CYS A 13 9.76 -26.30 17.85
CA CYS A 13 8.91 -25.10 17.75
C CYS A 13 8.83 -24.31 19.05
N GLU A 14 8.94 -24.96 20.21
CA GLU A 14 9.02 -24.30 21.52
C GLU A 14 10.20 -23.32 21.61
N GLN A 15 11.30 -23.59 20.90
CA GLN A 15 12.45 -22.67 20.85
C GLN A 15 12.24 -21.49 19.90
N ILE A 16 11.23 -21.54 19.02
CA ILE A 16 10.97 -20.51 18.02
C ILE A 16 9.96 -19.51 18.58
N HIS A 17 10.38 -18.26 18.79
CA HIS A 17 9.55 -17.20 19.35
C HIS A 17 8.42 -16.78 18.39
N PHE A 18 8.70 -16.79 17.08
CA PHE A 18 7.74 -16.33 16.08
C PHE A 18 6.75 -17.45 15.72
N GLN A 19 5.63 -17.51 16.45
CA GLN A 19 4.60 -18.54 16.31
C GLN A 19 4.09 -18.77 14.88
N LYS A 20 4.06 -17.74 14.04
CA LYS A 20 3.62 -17.89 12.64
C LYS A 20 4.59 -18.70 11.77
N ALA A 21 5.86 -18.79 12.17
CA ALA A 21 6.81 -19.67 11.51
C ALA A 21 6.58 -21.15 11.89
N HIS A 22 5.92 -21.46 13.03
CA HIS A 22 5.76 -22.83 13.51
C HIS A 22 5.12 -23.74 12.46
N ASN A 23 4.00 -23.33 11.86
CA ASN A 23 3.32 -24.16 10.86
C ASN A 23 4.21 -24.43 9.63
N PHE A 24 4.98 -23.44 9.20
CA PHE A 24 5.89 -23.56 8.08
C PHE A 24 7.06 -24.50 8.42
N VAL A 25 7.70 -24.27 9.58
CA VAL A 25 8.84 -25.06 10.07
C VAL A 25 8.43 -26.50 10.36
N LYS A 26 7.27 -26.73 11.01
CA LYS A 26 6.76 -28.08 11.26
C LYS A 26 6.57 -28.84 9.97
N LYS A 27 5.97 -28.21 8.96
CA LYS A 27 5.77 -28.85 7.66
C LYS A 27 7.09 -29.17 6.98
N GLU A 28 8.01 -28.22 6.91
CA GLU A 28 9.33 -28.41 6.28
C GLU A 28 10.11 -29.54 6.95
N LEU A 29 10.21 -29.53 8.29
CA LEU A 29 10.91 -30.57 9.03
C LEU A 29 10.19 -31.92 8.96
N GLN A 30 8.85 -31.94 9.00
CA GLN A 30 8.08 -33.16 8.86
C GLN A 30 8.30 -33.79 7.49
N ASP A 31 8.23 -33.01 6.41
CA ASP A 31 8.47 -33.48 5.04
C ASP A 31 9.91 -34.04 4.94
N HIS A 32 10.90 -33.35 5.52
CA HIS A 32 12.28 -33.82 5.54
C HIS A 32 12.49 -35.13 6.34
N ILE A 33 11.82 -35.29 7.49
CA ILE A 33 11.87 -36.53 8.29
C ILE A 33 11.23 -37.68 7.52
N ILE A 34 10.12 -37.42 6.82
CA ILE A 34 9.43 -38.43 6.00
C ILE A 34 10.34 -38.86 4.85
N ASP A 35 10.95 -37.92 4.13
CA ASP A 35 11.87 -38.21 3.04
C ASP A 35 13.08 -39.05 3.50
N GLN A 36 13.67 -38.73 4.66
CA GLN A 36 14.74 -39.52 5.25
C GLN A 36 14.28 -40.92 5.70
N THR A 37 13.09 -41.00 6.29
CA THR A 37 12.49 -42.28 6.70
C THR A 37 12.31 -43.20 5.49
N ASP A 38 11.79 -42.67 4.38
CA ASP A 38 11.58 -43.43 3.14
C ASP A 38 12.91 -43.89 2.53
N ALA A 39 13.96 -43.07 2.61
CA ALA A 39 15.31 -43.46 2.18
C ALA A 39 15.86 -44.63 3.02
N PHE A 40 15.65 -44.64 4.34
CA PHE A 40 16.06 -45.76 5.18
C PHE A 40 15.24 -47.03 4.93
N ILE A 41 13.94 -46.90 4.66
CA ILE A 41 13.10 -48.05 4.29
C ILE A 41 13.61 -48.67 2.98
N GLN A 42 14.00 -47.86 1.99
CA GLN A 42 14.57 -48.34 0.73
C GLN A 42 15.92 -49.05 0.93
N GLN A 43 16.68 -48.69 1.98
CA GLN A 43 17.91 -49.37 2.36
C GLN A 43 17.66 -50.68 3.12
N GLY A 44 16.41 -51.09 3.29
CA GLY A 44 16.02 -52.35 3.94
C GLY A 44 15.83 -52.25 5.45
N PHE A 45 15.81 -51.05 6.03
CA PHE A 45 15.47 -50.88 7.45
C PHE A 45 13.98 -51.07 7.70
N GLU A 46 13.65 -51.68 8.82
CA GLU A 46 12.28 -51.72 9.32
C GLU A 46 11.77 -50.31 9.63
N LYS A 47 10.49 -50.06 9.35
CA LYS A 47 9.86 -48.74 9.39
C LYS A 47 10.04 -48.01 10.72
N GLU A 48 10.00 -48.70 11.84
CA GLU A 48 10.15 -48.09 13.17
C GLU A 48 11.59 -47.64 13.44
N ILE A 49 12.56 -48.48 13.05
CA ILE A 49 13.99 -48.18 13.12
C ILE A 49 14.36 -47.05 12.16
N ALA A 50 13.78 -47.04 10.96
CA ALA A 50 13.98 -46.00 9.95
C ALA A 50 13.57 -44.61 10.46
N VAL A 51 12.43 -44.50 11.16
CA VAL A 51 11.95 -43.24 11.75
C VAL A 51 12.87 -42.76 12.86
N GLN A 52 13.29 -43.67 13.75
CA GLN A 52 14.19 -43.33 14.83
C GLN A 52 15.52 -42.81 14.28
N LYS A 53 16.10 -43.49 13.29
CA LYS A 53 17.31 -43.03 12.60
C LYS A 53 17.12 -41.70 11.89
N ALA A 54 15.97 -41.45 11.26
CA ALA A 54 15.69 -40.16 10.63
C ALA A 54 15.64 -39.02 11.66
N ILE A 55 14.99 -39.23 12.82
CA ILE A 55 14.97 -38.24 13.90
C ILE A 55 16.38 -38.03 14.48
N GLU A 56 17.15 -39.10 14.69
CA GLU A 56 18.54 -38.99 15.17
C GLU A 56 19.43 -38.21 14.19
N GLN A 57 19.23 -38.36 12.88
CA GLN A 57 19.94 -37.58 11.87
C GLN A 57 19.57 -36.09 11.84
N MET A 58 18.37 -35.73 12.30
CA MET A 58 17.98 -34.32 12.42
C MET A 58 18.73 -33.59 13.54
N GLY A 59 19.29 -34.33 14.50
CA GLY A 59 20.09 -33.79 15.59
C GLY A 59 19.28 -33.38 16.82
N ASP A 60 19.87 -32.53 17.67
CA ASP A 60 19.23 -32.05 18.91
C ASP A 60 18.10 -31.05 18.57
N PRO A 61 16.84 -31.31 18.99
CA PRO A 61 15.72 -30.42 18.71
C PRO A 61 15.89 -29.01 19.31
N VAL A 62 16.62 -28.87 20.43
CA VAL A 62 16.82 -27.56 21.07
C VAL A 62 17.79 -26.70 20.25
N LEU A 63 18.91 -27.29 19.82
CA LEU A 63 19.91 -26.61 18.99
C LEU A 63 19.34 -26.25 17.61
N VAL A 64 18.65 -27.20 16.96
CA VAL A 64 17.96 -26.96 15.69
C VAL A 64 16.91 -25.87 15.83
N GLY A 65 16.09 -25.91 16.88
CA GLY A 65 15.09 -24.89 17.16
C GLY A 65 15.69 -23.49 17.38
N THR A 66 16.82 -23.39 18.06
CA THR A 66 17.51 -22.11 18.32
C THR A 66 18.09 -21.49 17.04
N GLU A 67 18.69 -22.30 16.16
CA GLU A 67 19.18 -21.80 14.86
C GLU A 67 18.01 -21.42 13.93
N LEU A 68 16.93 -22.19 13.94
CA LEU A 68 15.71 -21.86 13.21
C LEU A 68 15.04 -20.59 13.74
N ASP A 69 15.05 -20.32 15.05
CA ASP A 69 14.54 -19.06 15.61
C ASP A 69 15.29 -17.85 15.05
N ARG A 70 16.63 -17.94 14.94
CA ARG A 70 17.45 -16.87 14.34
C ARG A 70 17.10 -16.62 12.87
N VAL A 71 16.90 -17.67 12.09
CA VAL A 71 16.57 -17.57 10.66
C VAL A 71 15.14 -17.06 10.46
N HIS A 72 14.21 -17.46 11.32
CA HIS A 72 12.78 -17.14 11.18
C HIS A 72 12.33 -15.90 11.93
N ARG A 73 13.21 -15.27 12.71
CA ARG A 73 12.91 -14.04 13.44
C ARG A 73 12.42 -12.94 12.48
N PRO A 74 11.25 -12.34 12.74
CA PRO A 74 10.74 -11.25 11.90
C PRO A 74 11.65 -10.03 12.00
N ALA A 75 12.51 -9.82 10.99
CA ALA A 75 13.40 -8.68 10.94
C ALA A 75 12.68 -7.44 10.38
N MET A 76 12.57 -6.40 11.20
CA MET A 76 12.07 -5.10 10.75
C MET A 76 13.01 -4.52 9.68
N LYS A 77 12.45 -4.08 8.56
CA LYS A 77 13.20 -3.42 7.48
C LYS A 77 13.49 -1.96 7.86
N TRP A 78 14.40 -1.76 8.83
CA TRP A 78 14.77 -0.46 9.40
C TRP A 78 15.08 0.63 8.39
N SER A 79 15.61 0.26 7.22
CA SER A 79 15.91 1.23 6.17
C SER A 79 14.69 2.06 5.76
N PHE A 80 13.48 1.49 5.74
CA PHE A 80 12.25 2.24 5.42
C PHE A 80 11.79 3.14 6.56
N ILE A 81 12.00 2.73 7.81
CA ILE A 81 11.72 3.57 8.98
C ILE A 81 12.63 4.80 8.97
N VAL A 82 13.93 4.59 8.74
CA VAL A 82 14.90 5.68 8.62
C VAL A 82 14.51 6.62 7.46
N PHE A 83 14.07 6.08 6.32
CA PHE A 83 13.57 6.87 5.20
C PHE A 83 12.38 7.77 5.58
N VAL A 84 11.36 7.22 6.25
CA VAL A 84 10.19 8.00 6.72
C VAL A 84 10.62 9.09 7.70
N ILE A 85 11.50 8.76 8.66
CA ILE A 85 12.01 9.72 9.65
C ILE A 85 12.78 10.84 8.96
N LEU A 86 13.68 10.51 8.03
CA LEU A 86 14.50 11.47 7.30
C LEU A 86 13.63 12.49 6.54
N PHE A 87 12.64 12.03 5.76
CA PHE A 87 11.77 12.93 5.00
C PHE A 87 10.80 13.70 5.89
N SER A 88 10.31 13.11 6.97
CA SER A 88 9.46 13.81 7.95
C SER A 88 10.25 14.93 8.66
N LEU A 89 11.51 14.68 9.01
CA LEU A 89 12.40 15.70 9.58
C LEU A 89 12.75 16.79 8.57
N ALA A 90 13.00 16.43 7.30
CA ALA A 90 13.24 17.41 6.24
C ALA A 90 12.01 18.32 6.04
N SER A 91 10.79 17.76 6.06
CA SER A 91 9.55 18.54 6.01
C SER A 91 9.40 19.45 7.22
N PHE A 92 9.74 18.96 8.42
CA PHE A 92 9.75 19.78 9.63
C PHE A 92 10.75 20.94 9.55
N ALA A 93 11.97 20.68 9.08
CA ALA A 93 13.01 21.69 8.91
C ALA A 93 12.57 22.76 7.89
N LEU A 94 11.97 22.34 6.78
CA LEU A 94 11.44 23.28 5.79
C LEU A 94 10.35 24.18 6.39
N LYS A 95 9.41 23.61 7.17
CA LYS A 95 8.39 24.42 7.86
C LYS A 95 8.99 25.45 8.80
N TRP A 96 10.09 25.12 9.47
CA TRP A 96 10.83 26.05 10.33
C TRP A 96 11.38 27.26 9.57
N ILE A 97 11.82 27.07 8.32
CA ILE A 97 12.30 28.16 7.44
C ILE A 97 11.12 29.02 6.97
N ILE A 98 9.97 28.40 6.68
CA ILE A 98 8.76 29.06 6.16
C ILE A 98 7.98 29.84 7.25
N LEU A 99 8.07 29.40 8.50
CA LEU A 99 7.31 29.87 9.67
C LEU A 99 7.40 31.39 9.94
N PRO A 100 8.58 32.03 9.95
CA PRO A 100 8.72 33.46 10.27
C PRO A 100 8.11 34.39 9.22
N GLN A 101 8.04 33.95 7.96
CA GLN A 101 7.62 34.76 6.82
C GLN A 101 6.09 34.80 6.63
N ASN A 102 5.35 33.94 7.36
CA ASN A 102 3.88 33.86 7.34
C ASN A 102 3.22 34.52 8.56
N ALA A 103 3.95 35.37 9.30
CA ALA A 103 3.45 36.07 10.49
C ALA A 103 2.23 36.97 10.22
N GLU A 104 1.92 37.28 8.95
CA GLU A 104 0.71 38.00 8.53
C GLU A 104 -0.60 37.23 8.77
N LEU A 105 -0.55 35.92 9.07
CA LEU A 105 -1.75 35.08 9.26
C LEU A 105 -2.32 35.04 10.69
N ASN A 106 -1.85 35.87 11.63
CA ASN A 106 -2.35 35.95 13.03
C ASN A 106 -2.38 34.62 13.81
N MET A 107 -1.73 33.54 13.32
CA MET A 107 -1.63 32.29 14.04
C MET A 107 -0.37 32.28 14.90
N PRO A 108 -0.49 32.12 16.23
CA PRO A 108 0.67 32.09 17.10
C PRO A 108 1.58 30.91 16.75
N ILE A 109 2.89 31.18 16.65
CA ILE A 109 3.96 30.22 16.31
C ILE A 109 3.84 28.93 17.16
N THR A 110 3.45 29.08 18.43
CA THR A 110 3.21 27.98 19.38
C THR A 110 2.19 26.95 18.87
N LYS A 111 1.13 27.38 18.18
CA LYS A 111 0.11 26.47 17.61
C LYS A 111 0.65 25.68 16.43
N ILE A 112 1.48 26.28 15.58
CA ILE A 112 2.08 25.59 14.44
C ILE A 112 3.07 24.53 14.91
N ILE A 113 3.90 24.87 15.91
CA ILE A 113 4.81 23.92 16.55
C ILE A 113 4.03 22.77 17.17
N LEU A 114 3.01 23.06 17.98
CA LEU A 114 2.18 22.04 18.63
C LEU A 114 1.52 21.11 17.61
N ARG A 115 0.93 21.65 16.54
CA ARG A 115 0.32 20.86 15.46
C ARG A 115 1.32 19.93 14.78
N THR A 116 2.55 20.40 14.60
CA THR A 116 3.58 19.61 13.92
C THR A 116 4.12 18.51 14.82
N VAL A 117 4.38 18.80 16.10
CA VAL A 117 4.77 17.80 17.11
C VAL A 117 3.69 16.73 17.26
N MET A 118 2.42 17.13 17.41
CA MET A 118 1.30 16.19 17.47
C MET A 118 1.17 15.35 16.19
N GLY A 119 1.49 15.94 15.02
CA GLY A 119 1.53 15.23 13.75
C GLY A 119 2.60 14.14 13.68
N ILE A 120 3.81 14.42 14.18
CA ILE A 120 4.90 13.45 14.24
C ILE A 120 4.55 12.33 15.23
N LEU A 121 4.02 12.68 16.40
CA LEU A 121 3.60 11.70 17.41
C LEU A 121 2.51 10.77 16.87
N THR A 122 1.43 11.34 16.30
CA THR A 122 0.35 10.55 15.70
C THR A 122 0.86 9.67 14.57
N SER A 123 1.69 10.19 13.67
CA SER A 123 2.31 9.41 12.59
C SER A 123 3.16 8.24 13.09
N THR A 124 3.93 8.46 14.17
CA THR A 124 4.78 7.43 14.80
C THR A 124 3.94 6.35 15.49
N ILE A 125 2.88 6.73 16.19
CA ILE A 125 1.94 5.78 16.79
C ILE A 125 1.27 4.95 15.69
N THR A 126 0.81 5.61 14.63
CA THR A 126 0.12 4.96 13.51
C THR A 126 0.99 3.93 12.79
N ILE A 127 2.25 4.24 12.48
CA ILE A 127 3.14 3.26 11.82
C ILE A 127 3.36 2.02 12.70
N VAL A 128 3.52 2.19 14.02
CA VAL A 128 3.69 1.07 14.96
C VAL A 128 2.41 0.22 15.06
N LEU A 129 1.24 0.85 15.12
CA LEU A 129 -0.04 0.14 15.17
C LEU A 129 -0.26 -0.72 13.91
N PHE A 130 -0.14 -0.11 12.73
CA PHE A 130 -0.36 -0.82 11.46
C PHE A 130 0.74 -1.84 11.14
N TYR A 131 1.98 -1.62 11.60
CA TYR A 131 3.03 -2.64 11.54
C TYR A 131 2.68 -3.90 12.34
N LYS A 132 2.02 -3.74 13.49
CA LYS A 132 1.66 -4.88 14.34
C LYS A 132 0.46 -5.66 13.80
N ILE A 133 -0.51 -5.00 13.18
CA ILE A 133 -1.69 -5.62 12.58
C ILE A 133 -1.28 -6.59 11.47
N ASP A 134 -1.82 -7.80 11.49
CA ASP A 134 -1.62 -8.77 10.42
C ASP A 134 -2.36 -8.36 9.14
N PHE A 135 -1.66 -8.28 8.03
CA PHE A 135 -2.25 -7.90 6.75
C PHE A 135 -3.25 -8.94 6.23
N THR A 136 -3.19 -10.21 6.68
CA THR A 136 -4.16 -11.26 6.28
C THR A 136 -5.59 -10.95 6.71
N VAL A 137 -5.77 -10.10 7.73
CA VAL A 137 -7.09 -9.62 8.18
C VAL A 137 -7.85 -8.94 7.03
N LEU A 138 -7.12 -8.36 6.07
CA LEU A 138 -7.66 -7.70 4.89
C LEU A 138 -8.44 -8.66 3.98
N ALA A 139 -7.97 -9.91 3.83
CA ALA A 139 -8.68 -10.95 3.10
C ALA A 139 -9.77 -11.61 3.98
N ASN A 140 -9.46 -11.93 5.24
CA ASN A 140 -10.41 -12.67 6.08
C ASN A 140 -11.68 -11.87 6.45
N ARG A 141 -11.63 -10.53 6.40
CA ARG A 141 -12.73 -9.64 6.79
C ARG A 141 -12.99 -8.51 5.79
N SER A 142 -12.69 -8.73 4.50
CA SER A 142 -12.66 -7.68 3.48
C SER A 142 -13.94 -6.83 3.44
N PHE A 143 -15.13 -7.44 3.38
CA PHE A 143 -16.42 -6.76 3.34
C PHE A 143 -16.71 -5.95 4.62
N LYS A 144 -16.34 -6.47 5.79
CA LYS A 144 -16.52 -5.77 7.07
C LYS A 144 -15.62 -4.53 7.14
N ILE A 145 -14.37 -4.66 6.68
CA ILE A 145 -13.41 -3.56 6.61
C ILE A 145 -13.90 -2.49 5.63
N TYR A 146 -14.35 -2.90 4.44
CA TYR A 146 -14.91 -2.00 3.44
C TYR A 146 -16.13 -1.23 3.97
N PHE A 147 -17.09 -1.91 4.59
CA PHE A 147 -18.28 -1.26 5.13
C PHE A 147 -17.93 -0.28 6.27
N CYS A 148 -17.05 -0.67 7.19
CA CYS A 148 -16.56 0.21 8.25
C CYS A 148 -15.84 1.44 7.68
N TYR A 149 -15.04 1.25 6.63
CA TYR A 149 -14.34 2.34 5.93
C TYR A 149 -15.32 3.32 5.26
N VAL A 150 -16.34 2.82 4.56
CA VAL A 150 -17.36 3.67 3.91
C VAL A 150 -18.20 4.41 4.95
N LEU A 151 -18.53 3.76 6.08
CA LEU A 151 -19.21 4.42 7.19
C LEU A 151 -18.34 5.52 7.81
N LEU A 152 -17.05 5.27 8.00
CA LEU A 152 -16.12 6.26 8.55
C LEU A 152 -16.00 7.49 7.65
N ILE A 153 -15.80 7.30 6.34
CA ILE A 153 -15.69 8.44 5.41
C ILE A 153 -17.02 9.19 5.29
N GLY A 154 -18.16 8.48 5.30
CA GLY A 154 -19.49 9.10 5.32
C GLY A 154 -19.75 9.89 6.61
N PHE A 155 -19.38 9.34 7.77
CA PHE A 155 -19.47 10.03 9.06
C PHE A 155 -18.66 11.33 9.06
N LEU A 156 -17.42 11.28 8.59
CA LEU A 156 -16.56 12.48 8.50
C LEU A 156 -17.10 13.50 7.48
N PHE A 157 -17.74 13.05 6.40
CA PHE A 157 -18.39 13.93 5.43
C PHE A 157 -19.56 14.71 6.04
N PHE A 158 -20.47 14.02 6.75
CA PHE A 158 -21.66 14.66 7.33
C PHE A 158 -21.35 15.49 8.57
N TYR A 159 -20.57 14.95 9.50
CA TYR A 159 -20.33 15.57 10.80
C TYR A 159 -19.07 16.44 10.84
N GLY A 160 -18.11 16.22 9.95
CA GLY A 160 -16.86 17.01 9.91
C GLY A 160 -17.13 18.51 9.87
N PRO A 161 -17.90 19.02 8.89
CA PRO A 161 -18.18 20.45 8.76
C PRO A 161 -18.88 21.06 9.99
N VAL A 162 -19.76 20.29 10.66
CA VAL A 162 -20.50 20.72 11.86
C VAL A 162 -19.55 21.05 13.02
N TYR A 163 -18.44 20.32 13.14
CA TYR A 163 -17.42 20.54 14.17
C TYR A 163 -16.22 21.38 13.67
N GLY A 164 -16.36 22.06 12.52
CA GLY A 164 -15.27 22.84 11.92
C GLY A 164 -14.11 22.00 11.37
N ILE A 165 -14.29 20.67 11.28
CA ILE A 165 -13.33 19.73 10.70
C ILE A 165 -13.63 19.67 9.20
N GLN A 166 -12.94 20.50 8.42
CA GLN A 166 -13.09 20.50 6.96
C GLN A 166 -11.78 20.13 6.28
N TYR A 167 -11.90 19.55 5.09
CA TYR A 167 -10.74 19.30 4.24
C TYR A 167 -10.13 20.65 3.83
N ARG A 168 -8.86 20.88 4.22
CA ARG A 168 -8.11 22.10 3.91
C ARG A 168 -8.74 23.40 4.47
N SER A 169 -9.36 23.35 5.66
CA SER A 169 -9.87 24.56 6.35
C SER A 169 -8.75 25.56 6.68
N ARG A 170 -8.99 26.84 6.39
CA ARG A 170 -8.16 27.99 6.83
C ARG A 170 -8.63 28.62 8.14
N ILE A 171 -9.81 28.25 8.64
CA ILE A 171 -10.47 28.84 9.81
C ILE A 171 -10.84 27.69 10.76
N PHE A 172 -10.05 27.46 11.82
CA PHE A 172 -10.55 27.29 13.20
C PHE A 172 -9.47 26.84 14.22
N LEU A 173 -9.71 27.21 15.48
CA LEU A 173 -8.80 27.23 16.64
C LEU A 173 -8.30 25.88 17.19
N TYR A 174 -8.82 24.72 16.79
CA TYR A 174 -8.48 23.39 17.39
C TYR A 174 -8.09 22.27 16.40
N GLY A 175 -8.06 22.54 15.08
CA GLY A 175 -7.10 21.98 14.11
C GLY A 175 -6.98 20.46 13.86
N PHE A 176 -8.06 19.74 13.50
CA PHE A 176 -7.96 18.46 12.78
C PHE A 176 -8.41 18.64 11.32
N MET A 177 -7.51 18.39 10.36
CA MET A 177 -7.87 18.32 8.94
C MET A 177 -8.30 16.89 8.62
N ILE A 178 -9.42 16.71 7.91
CA ILE A 178 -9.86 15.37 7.52
C ILE A 178 -8.74 14.68 6.72
N PRO A 179 -8.21 13.54 7.19
CA PRO A 179 -7.18 12.82 6.45
C PRO A 179 -7.75 12.37 5.09
N PRO A 180 -6.93 12.31 4.02
CA PRO A 180 -7.36 11.82 2.71
C PRO A 180 -7.54 10.29 2.75
N LEU A 181 -8.63 9.84 3.37
CA LEU A 181 -8.92 8.42 3.58
C LEU A 181 -9.02 7.63 2.26
N ILE A 182 -9.29 8.31 1.15
CA ILE A 182 -9.33 7.73 -0.20
C ILE A 182 -8.03 6.98 -0.56
N TYR A 183 -6.88 7.34 0.03
CA TYR A 183 -5.60 6.66 -0.19
C TYR A 183 -5.56 5.24 0.38
N PHE A 184 -6.45 4.87 1.30
CA PHE A 184 -6.57 3.49 1.79
C PHE A 184 -7.37 2.60 0.84
N PHE A 185 -8.16 3.17 -0.06
CA PHE A 185 -9.04 2.37 -0.91
C PHE A 185 -8.30 1.34 -1.77
N PRO A 186 -7.16 1.66 -2.43
CA PRO A 186 -6.38 0.65 -3.17
C PRO A 186 -6.01 -0.56 -2.32
N VAL A 187 -5.68 -0.36 -1.04
CA VAL A 187 -5.39 -1.44 -0.09
C VAL A 187 -6.65 -2.25 0.19
N ILE A 188 -7.76 -1.60 0.53
CA ILE A 188 -9.04 -2.27 0.80
C ILE A 188 -9.51 -3.08 -0.41
N LEU A 189 -9.32 -2.54 -1.61
CA LEU A 189 -9.63 -3.20 -2.87
C LEU A 189 -8.83 -4.51 -3.03
N THR A 190 -7.59 -4.60 -2.55
CA THR A 190 -6.83 -5.87 -2.61
C THR A 190 -7.50 -6.99 -1.83
N GLY A 191 -8.10 -6.69 -0.66
CA GLY A 191 -8.87 -7.65 0.11
C GLY A 191 -10.16 -8.07 -0.61
N LEU A 192 -10.89 -7.12 -1.20
CA LEU A 192 -12.09 -7.40 -1.99
C LEU A 192 -11.79 -8.23 -3.23
N LEU A 193 -10.70 -7.92 -3.94
CA LEU A 193 -10.23 -8.68 -5.10
C LEU A 193 -9.88 -10.12 -4.73
N TYR A 194 -9.25 -10.32 -3.56
CA TYR A 194 -8.92 -11.65 -3.05
C TYR A 194 -10.19 -12.46 -2.73
N ASP A 195 -11.17 -11.86 -2.05
CA ASP A 195 -12.47 -12.52 -1.75
C ASP A 195 -13.33 -12.79 -2.99
N CYS A 196 -13.03 -12.09 -4.08
CA CYS A 196 -13.68 -12.28 -5.37
C CYS A 196 -12.99 -13.32 -6.25
N ARG A 197 -11.92 -13.96 -5.78
CA ARG A 197 -11.21 -15.00 -6.52
C ARG A 197 -12.13 -16.18 -6.84
N GLY A 198 -12.01 -16.70 -8.07
CA GLY A 198 -12.83 -17.82 -8.56
C GLY A 198 -14.29 -17.47 -8.90
N LYS A 199 -14.74 -16.23 -8.68
CA LYS A 199 -16.07 -15.77 -9.08
C LYS A 199 -16.09 -15.31 -10.54
N SER A 200 -17.29 -15.26 -11.11
CA SER A 200 -17.55 -14.86 -12.50
C SER A 200 -17.75 -13.32 -12.60
N TYR A 201 -18.50 -12.84 -13.59
CA TYR A 201 -18.63 -11.42 -13.95
C TYR A 201 -19.07 -10.49 -12.81
N SER A 202 -19.89 -10.99 -11.89
CA SER A 202 -20.39 -10.23 -10.74
C SER A 202 -19.27 -9.73 -9.82
N ALA A 203 -18.15 -10.46 -9.74
CA ALA A 203 -17.02 -10.08 -8.92
C ALA A 203 -16.27 -8.85 -9.46
N ILE A 204 -16.07 -8.77 -10.77
CA ILE A 204 -15.42 -7.61 -11.41
C ILE A 204 -16.32 -6.37 -11.24
N LEU A 205 -17.63 -6.53 -11.47
CA LEU A 205 -18.59 -5.45 -11.30
C LEU A 205 -18.64 -4.97 -9.84
N LEU A 206 -18.62 -5.89 -8.87
CA LEU A 206 -18.59 -5.56 -7.45
C LEU A 206 -17.32 -4.80 -7.06
N CYS A 207 -16.15 -5.24 -7.53
CA CYS A 207 -14.89 -4.57 -7.26
C CYS A 207 -14.87 -3.16 -7.87
N ALA A 208 -15.33 -3.00 -9.11
CA ALA A 208 -15.43 -1.70 -9.76
C ALA A 208 -16.45 -0.78 -9.06
N ALA A 209 -17.64 -1.29 -8.73
CA ALA A 209 -18.69 -0.54 -8.06
C ALA A 209 -18.32 -0.14 -6.63
N SER A 210 -17.47 -0.91 -5.93
CA SER A 210 -17.01 -0.60 -4.58
C SER A 210 -16.24 0.73 -4.49
N PHE A 211 -15.72 1.25 -5.61
CA PHE A 211 -15.07 2.54 -5.64
C PHE A 211 -16.06 3.73 -5.62
N LEU A 212 -17.31 3.53 -6.03
CA LEU A 212 -18.28 4.63 -6.19
C LEU A 212 -18.59 5.34 -4.86
N PRO A 213 -18.91 4.66 -3.74
CA PRO A 213 -19.20 5.35 -2.49
C PRO A 213 -18.03 6.21 -1.95
N PRO A 214 -16.79 5.71 -1.81
CA PRO A 214 -15.70 6.55 -1.32
C PRO A 214 -15.30 7.64 -2.33
N ALA A 215 -15.45 7.41 -3.64
CA ALA A 215 -15.22 8.44 -4.66
C ALA A 215 -16.21 9.60 -4.53
N PHE A 216 -17.51 9.30 -4.32
CA PHE A 216 -18.56 10.30 -4.10
C PHE A 216 -18.21 11.21 -2.92
N PHE A 217 -17.96 10.64 -1.74
CA PHE A 217 -17.59 11.43 -0.56
C PHE A 217 -16.31 12.25 -0.80
N SER A 218 -15.29 11.64 -1.40
CA SER A 218 -14.01 12.32 -1.62
C SER A 218 -14.11 13.51 -2.58
N ILE A 219 -14.85 13.39 -3.69
CA ILE A 219 -15.05 14.49 -4.65
C ILE A 219 -15.76 15.67 -3.97
N HIS A 220 -16.81 15.40 -3.19
CA HIS A 220 -17.56 16.45 -2.48
C HIS A 220 -16.76 17.09 -1.33
N MET A 221 -15.71 16.44 -0.84
CA MET A 221 -14.75 17.01 0.11
C MET A 221 -13.59 17.75 -0.56
N ALA A 222 -13.76 18.18 -1.82
CA ALA A 222 -12.73 18.87 -2.61
C ALA A 222 -11.44 18.06 -2.87
N ASN A 223 -11.53 16.73 -2.85
CA ASN A 223 -10.42 15.80 -3.15
C ASN A 223 -10.42 15.22 -4.57
N GLY A 224 -11.03 15.91 -5.54
CA GLY A 224 -11.22 15.38 -6.90
C GLY A 224 -9.95 14.84 -7.58
N THR A 225 -8.82 15.55 -7.46
CA THR A 225 -7.53 15.12 -8.05
C THR A 225 -7.02 13.80 -7.44
N ALA A 226 -7.09 13.68 -6.11
CA ALA A 226 -6.75 12.45 -5.40
C ALA A 226 -7.66 11.30 -5.83
N THR A 227 -8.97 11.54 -5.91
CA THR A 227 -9.94 10.53 -6.37
C THR A 227 -9.62 10.04 -7.77
N PHE A 228 -9.28 10.93 -8.70
CA PHE A 228 -8.94 10.56 -10.08
C PHE A 228 -7.68 9.68 -10.15
N ILE A 229 -6.62 10.05 -9.42
CA ILE A 229 -5.38 9.26 -9.35
C ILE A 229 -5.65 7.88 -8.74
N ILE A 230 -6.42 7.83 -7.65
CA ILE A 230 -6.78 6.58 -7.00
C ILE A 230 -7.65 5.70 -7.90
N ALA A 231 -8.58 6.28 -8.68
CA ALA A 231 -9.36 5.56 -9.68
C ALA A 231 -8.45 4.86 -10.71
N GLY A 232 -7.44 5.58 -11.21
CA GLY A 232 -6.44 5.02 -12.14
C GLY A 232 -5.63 3.88 -11.51
N ILE A 233 -5.20 4.03 -10.25
CA ILE A 233 -4.50 2.96 -9.52
C ILE A 233 -5.39 1.73 -9.34
N ASN A 234 -6.67 1.92 -8.99
CA ASN A 234 -7.61 0.81 -8.85
C ASN A 234 -7.84 0.07 -10.16
N LEU A 235 -7.91 0.80 -11.27
CA LEU A 235 -7.98 0.22 -12.61
C LEU A 235 -6.76 -0.68 -12.89
N LEU A 236 -5.55 -0.20 -12.57
CA LEU A 236 -4.31 -0.97 -12.71
C LEU A 236 -4.32 -2.24 -11.83
N LEU A 237 -4.85 -2.14 -10.61
CA LEU A 237 -4.96 -3.29 -9.71
C LEU A 237 -5.97 -4.34 -10.23
N ILE A 238 -7.14 -3.91 -10.71
CA ILE A 238 -8.11 -4.83 -11.32
C ILE A 238 -7.52 -5.47 -12.58
N LEU A 239 -6.84 -4.69 -13.42
CA LEU A 239 -6.15 -5.18 -14.61
C LEU A 239 -5.10 -6.25 -14.24
N TYR A 240 -4.28 -5.98 -13.23
CA TYR A 240 -3.29 -6.93 -12.73
C TYR A 240 -3.94 -8.25 -12.25
N ALA A 241 -5.04 -8.18 -11.50
CA ALA A 241 -5.79 -9.35 -11.04
C ALA A 241 -6.37 -10.17 -12.20
N ILE A 242 -6.87 -9.52 -13.26
CA ILE A 242 -7.34 -10.18 -14.49
C ILE A 242 -6.17 -10.87 -15.21
N CYS A 243 -5.02 -10.19 -15.37
CA CYS A 243 -3.84 -10.76 -16.02
C CYS A 243 -3.34 -12.02 -15.29
N LYS A 244 -3.35 -11.99 -13.95
CA LYS A 244 -3.01 -13.12 -13.06
C LYS A 244 -4.07 -14.23 -13.04
N GLY A 245 -5.24 -14.03 -13.66
CA GLY A 245 -6.27 -15.07 -13.76
C GLY A 245 -7.01 -15.34 -12.45
N TRP A 246 -7.23 -14.30 -11.63
CA TRP A 246 -7.93 -14.46 -10.35
C TRP A 246 -9.43 -14.75 -10.52
N PHE A 247 -10.02 -14.42 -11.66
CA PHE A 247 -11.45 -14.59 -11.95
C PHE A 247 -11.71 -15.82 -12.83
N SER A 248 -12.84 -16.51 -12.61
CA SER A 248 -13.27 -17.69 -13.37
C SER A 248 -13.91 -17.30 -14.71
N ILE A 249 -13.25 -16.43 -15.48
CA ILE A 249 -13.76 -15.83 -16.72
C ILE A 249 -12.63 -15.81 -17.76
N ASN A 250 -13.00 -15.91 -19.03
CA ASN A 250 -12.09 -15.64 -20.14
C ASN A 250 -11.46 -14.24 -20.01
N LYS A 251 -10.13 -14.18 -20.04
CA LYS A 251 -9.36 -12.93 -19.89
C LYS A 251 -9.82 -11.82 -20.84
N ARG A 252 -10.13 -12.17 -22.10
CA ARG A 252 -10.61 -11.22 -23.11
C ARG A 252 -11.93 -10.56 -22.69
N ASN A 253 -12.89 -11.33 -22.20
CA ASN A 253 -14.19 -10.80 -21.76
C ASN A 253 -14.05 -9.93 -20.51
N ALA A 254 -13.21 -10.36 -19.57
CA ALA A 254 -12.91 -9.57 -18.38
C ALA A 254 -12.28 -8.20 -18.73
N LEU A 255 -11.33 -8.18 -19.68
CA LEU A 255 -10.73 -6.94 -20.19
C LEU A 255 -11.74 -6.05 -20.93
N LEU A 256 -12.61 -6.65 -21.77
CA LEU A 256 -13.66 -5.90 -22.46
C LEU A 256 -14.63 -5.24 -21.48
N ILE A 257 -15.06 -5.95 -20.44
CA ILE A 257 -15.94 -5.39 -19.41
C ILE A 257 -15.25 -4.25 -18.67
N LEU A 258 -13.97 -4.42 -18.28
CA LEU A 258 -13.21 -3.37 -17.63
C LEU A 258 -13.09 -2.12 -18.53
N PHE A 259 -12.83 -2.32 -19.82
CA PHE A 259 -12.76 -1.24 -20.79
C PHE A 259 -14.10 -0.51 -20.95
N VAL A 260 -15.21 -1.26 -21.09
CA VAL A 260 -16.56 -0.68 -21.16
C VAL A 260 -16.88 0.11 -19.89
N LEU A 261 -16.59 -0.43 -18.70
CA LEU A 261 -16.79 0.29 -17.43
C LEU A 261 -15.97 1.58 -17.36
N MET A 262 -14.71 1.55 -17.81
CA MET A 262 -13.86 2.73 -17.87
C MET A 262 -14.46 3.80 -18.79
N VAL A 263 -14.85 3.43 -20.02
CA VAL A 263 -15.46 4.36 -20.99
C VAL A 263 -16.77 4.93 -20.45
N LEU A 264 -17.67 4.08 -19.94
CA LEU A 264 -18.94 4.51 -19.37
C LEU A 264 -18.74 5.46 -18.19
N SER A 265 -17.80 5.16 -17.29
CA SER A 265 -17.48 6.02 -16.16
C SER A 265 -16.91 7.37 -16.59
N GLY A 266 -16.04 7.40 -17.62
CA GLY A 266 -15.49 8.64 -18.17
C GLY A 266 -16.58 9.51 -18.81
N VAL A 267 -17.45 8.89 -19.62
CA VAL A 267 -18.61 9.57 -20.23
C VAL A 267 -19.54 10.13 -19.15
N PHE A 268 -19.88 9.32 -18.14
CA PHE A 268 -20.74 9.73 -17.02
C PHE A 268 -20.16 10.93 -16.26
N VAL A 269 -18.85 10.92 -15.95
CA VAL A 269 -18.18 12.06 -15.30
C VAL A 269 -18.23 13.32 -16.18
N CYS A 270 -17.97 13.20 -17.48
CA CYS A 270 -18.08 14.33 -18.40
C CYS A 270 -19.49 14.92 -18.44
N PHE A 271 -20.54 14.10 -18.42
CA PHE A 271 -21.93 14.58 -18.44
C PHE A 271 -22.38 15.22 -17.12
N LEU A 272 -21.98 14.68 -15.98
CA LEU A 272 -22.45 15.15 -14.66
C LEU A 272 -21.63 16.30 -14.07
N SER A 273 -20.41 16.51 -14.56
CA SER A 273 -19.53 17.55 -14.03
C SER A 273 -19.11 18.55 -15.11
N PRO A 274 -19.90 19.60 -15.35
CA PRO A 274 -19.49 20.74 -16.19
C PRO A 274 -18.13 21.32 -15.79
N GLU A 275 -17.82 21.27 -14.48
CA GLU A 275 -16.51 21.61 -13.89
C GLU A 275 -15.36 20.75 -14.43
N PHE A 276 -15.60 19.48 -14.75
CA PHE A 276 -14.57 18.61 -15.33
C PHE A 276 -14.28 19.01 -16.78
N ILE A 277 -15.31 19.30 -17.57
CA ILE A 277 -15.15 19.83 -18.93
C ILE A 277 -14.41 21.17 -18.89
N TYR A 278 -14.76 22.05 -17.94
CA TYR A 278 -14.05 23.31 -17.71
C TYR A 278 -12.58 23.08 -17.31
N ARG A 279 -12.28 22.11 -16.45
CA ARG A 279 -10.89 21.77 -16.08
C ARG A 279 -10.10 21.22 -17.27
N ILE A 280 -10.70 20.37 -18.10
CA ILE A 280 -10.06 19.87 -19.33
C ILE A 280 -9.83 21.01 -20.32
N SER A 281 -10.79 21.91 -20.50
CA SER A 281 -10.62 23.08 -21.37
C SER A 281 -9.55 24.04 -20.83
N ARG A 282 -9.42 24.17 -19.51
CA ARG A 282 -8.31 24.89 -18.87
C ARG A 282 -6.97 24.22 -19.14
N ILE A 283 -6.86 22.89 -19.12
CA ILE A 283 -5.63 22.18 -19.52
C ILE A 283 -5.30 22.48 -20.98
N TYR A 284 -6.30 22.47 -21.88
CA TYR A 284 -6.10 22.81 -23.29
C TYR A 284 -5.60 24.26 -23.47
N ILE A 285 -6.24 25.24 -22.83
CA ILE A 285 -5.82 26.66 -22.85
C ILE A 285 -4.43 26.82 -22.26
N SER A 286 -4.14 26.11 -21.17
CA SER A 286 -2.84 26.08 -20.49
C SER A 286 -1.69 25.55 -21.34
N ILE A 287 -1.97 24.62 -22.25
CA ILE A 287 -1.00 24.10 -23.21
C ILE A 287 -0.80 25.11 -24.35
N LYS A 288 -1.88 25.79 -24.78
CA LYS A 288 -1.88 26.70 -25.93
C LYS A 288 -1.31 28.08 -25.62
N ASP A 289 -1.58 28.61 -24.43
CA ASP A 289 -1.21 29.96 -24.02
C ASP A 289 -0.39 29.93 -22.72
N ILE A 290 0.91 29.68 -22.89
CA ILE A 290 1.86 29.46 -21.80
C ILE A 290 1.98 30.69 -20.88
N ASN A 291 1.75 31.89 -21.39
CA ASN A 291 2.09 33.14 -20.70
C ASN A 291 0.99 33.65 -19.75
N THR A 292 -0.21 33.07 -19.78
CA THR A 292 -1.37 33.59 -19.01
C THR A 292 -1.48 33.05 -17.59
N ASP A 293 -0.75 31.98 -17.23
CA ASP A 293 -0.81 31.39 -15.90
C ASP A 293 0.35 31.88 -15.01
N TRP A 294 0.05 32.87 -14.17
CA TRP A 294 0.99 33.46 -13.23
C TRP A 294 1.60 32.44 -12.26
N ILE A 295 0.84 31.41 -11.84
CA ILE A 295 1.34 30.37 -10.92
C ILE A 295 2.44 29.57 -11.60
N ARG A 296 2.15 29.10 -12.81
CA ARG A 296 3.09 28.32 -13.61
C ARG A 296 4.35 29.13 -13.95
N ASN A 297 4.18 30.38 -14.35
CA ASN A 297 5.29 31.27 -14.67
C ASN A 297 6.22 31.44 -13.47
N THR A 298 5.70 31.69 -12.27
CA THR A 298 6.55 31.74 -11.07
C THR A 298 7.26 30.42 -10.82
N LEU A 299 6.56 29.27 -10.90
CA LEU A 299 7.20 27.97 -10.70
C LEU A 299 8.37 27.76 -11.67
N GLN A 300 8.21 28.14 -12.94
CA GLN A 300 9.26 28.02 -13.94
C GLN A 300 10.41 29.01 -13.73
N HIS A 301 10.10 30.25 -13.31
CA HIS A 301 11.12 31.24 -13.00
C HIS A 301 11.98 30.81 -11.82
N ASN A 302 11.38 30.27 -10.76
CA ASN A 302 12.12 29.74 -9.61
C ASN A 302 12.99 28.53 -9.99
N VAL A 303 12.49 27.65 -10.87
CA VAL A 303 13.30 26.53 -11.40
C VAL A 303 14.48 27.03 -12.23
N LYS A 304 14.29 28.06 -13.06
CA LYS A 304 15.36 28.67 -13.88
C LYS A 304 16.35 29.50 -13.06
N GLY A 305 15.88 30.15 -12.00
CA GLY A 305 16.67 30.97 -11.09
C GLY A 305 17.40 30.18 -10.01
N ALA A 306 17.15 28.87 -9.91
CA ALA A 306 17.76 28.00 -8.91
C ALA A 306 19.28 27.92 -9.06
N ALA A 307 19.99 28.18 -7.96
CA ALA A 307 21.44 28.03 -7.89
C ALA A 307 21.86 26.54 -7.85
N LEU A 308 23.15 26.28 -8.06
CA LEU A 308 23.71 24.93 -7.81
C LEU A 308 23.63 24.56 -6.32
N PHE A 309 23.88 25.52 -5.45
CA PHE A 309 23.83 25.39 -3.99
C PHE A 309 23.30 26.68 -3.35
N GLY A 310 22.45 26.55 -2.34
CA GLY A 310 21.92 27.68 -1.57
C GLY A 310 20.71 28.35 -2.22
N GLU A 311 20.46 29.59 -1.84
CA GLU A 311 19.28 30.36 -2.26
C GLU A 311 19.42 30.79 -3.73
N GLY A 312 18.39 30.48 -4.53
CA GLY A 312 18.28 30.86 -5.93
C GLY A 312 17.50 32.15 -6.13
N ASN A 313 17.65 32.76 -7.29
CA ASN A 313 16.90 33.98 -7.63
C ASN A 313 15.41 33.66 -7.80
N SER A 314 14.54 34.49 -7.23
CA SER A 314 13.10 34.41 -7.43
C SER A 314 12.59 35.42 -8.46
N PHE A 315 11.39 35.17 -8.98
CA PHE A 315 10.71 36.15 -9.82
C PHE A 315 10.32 37.38 -8.98
N SER A 316 10.63 38.57 -9.45
CA SER A 316 10.30 39.82 -8.74
C SER A 316 9.67 40.83 -9.70
N TYR A 317 8.72 41.63 -9.20
CA TYR A 317 8.12 42.72 -9.93
C TYR A 317 7.81 43.91 -9.01
N TYR A 318 7.64 45.10 -9.61
CA TYR A 318 7.18 46.27 -8.88
C TYR A 318 5.65 46.31 -8.89
N GLY A 319 5.04 46.34 -7.71
CA GLY A 319 3.59 46.52 -7.54
C GLY A 319 3.13 47.89 -8.05
N ALA A 320 1.83 48.04 -8.28
CA ALA A 320 1.23 49.31 -8.68
C ALA A 320 1.44 50.44 -7.65
N ASP A 321 1.76 50.08 -6.40
CA ASP A 321 2.14 50.97 -5.31
C ASP A 321 3.65 51.28 -5.26
N GLY A 322 4.41 50.86 -6.27
CA GLY A 322 5.86 51.07 -6.37
C GLY A 322 6.71 50.18 -5.47
N LYS A 323 6.11 49.25 -4.72
CA LYS A 323 6.86 48.34 -3.85
C LYS A 323 7.46 47.19 -4.65
N PHE A 324 8.71 46.87 -4.34
CA PHE A 324 9.36 45.68 -4.87
C PHE A 324 8.77 44.44 -4.19
N ILE A 325 8.20 43.53 -4.98
CA ILE A 325 7.61 42.28 -4.52
C ILE A 325 8.42 41.13 -5.11
N GLU A 326 9.01 40.33 -4.24
CA GLU A 326 9.67 39.09 -4.63
C GLU A 326 8.72 37.90 -4.41
N LEU A 327 8.44 37.15 -5.47
CA LEU A 327 7.59 35.97 -5.46
C LEU A 327 8.42 34.72 -5.09
N THR A 328 8.92 34.70 -3.87
CA THR A 328 9.51 33.49 -3.30
C THR A 328 8.44 32.41 -3.10
N PRO A 329 8.82 31.12 -3.06
CA PRO A 329 7.88 30.04 -2.77
C PRO A 329 7.08 30.24 -1.48
N THR A 330 7.62 30.92 -0.49
CA THR A 330 6.94 31.23 0.78
C THR A 330 5.87 32.30 0.67
N VAL A 331 6.10 33.32 -0.16
CA VAL A 331 5.12 34.40 -0.40
C VAL A 331 3.96 33.89 -1.27
N GLN A 332 4.27 33.03 -2.25
CA GLN A 332 3.28 32.60 -3.23
C GLN A 332 2.51 31.32 -2.85
N TYR A 333 3.12 30.41 -2.08
CA TYR A 333 2.55 29.10 -1.79
C TYR A 333 2.38 28.85 -0.29
N LEU A 334 1.14 28.68 0.16
CA LEU A 334 0.77 28.51 1.58
C LEU A 334 1.12 27.14 2.20
N GLY A 335 1.98 26.33 1.60
CA GLY A 335 2.33 25.00 2.14
C GLY A 335 3.44 24.26 1.40
N THR A 336 3.94 23.18 2.02
CA THR A 336 5.03 22.32 1.47
C THR A 336 4.58 21.44 0.30
N GLU A 337 3.37 21.63 -0.21
CA GLU A 337 2.84 20.98 -1.41
C GLU A 337 3.63 21.30 -2.69
N TYR A 338 4.47 22.35 -2.67
CA TYR A 338 5.35 22.74 -3.78
C TYR A 338 6.81 22.28 -3.59
N PHE A 339 7.01 21.01 -3.22
CA PHE A 339 8.32 20.45 -2.86
C PHE A 339 9.46 20.83 -3.81
N VAL A 340 9.29 20.65 -5.12
CA VAL A 340 10.34 20.93 -6.12
C VAL A 340 10.79 22.39 -6.05
N ASN A 341 9.84 23.31 -5.94
CA ASN A 341 10.10 24.75 -5.90
C ASN A 341 10.82 25.16 -4.61
N TYR A 342 10.37 24.64 -3.46
CA TYR A 342 11.05 24.88 -2.19
C TYR A 342 12.47 24.29 -2.17
N ALA A 343 12.64 23.07 -2.66
CA ALA A 343 13.93 22.39 -2.70
C ALA A 343 14.93 23.14 -3.58
N LEU A 344 14.51 23.54 -4.79
CA LEU A 344 15.36 24.24 -5.75
C LEU A 344 15.68 25.68 -5.32
N HIS A 345 14.69 26.41 -4.80
CA HIS A 345 14.90 27.81 -4.42
C HIS A 345 15.77 27.93 -3.17
N TYR A 346 15.55 27.15 -2.10
CA TYR A 346 16.31 27.33 -0.86
C TYR A 346 17.62 26.55 -0.78
N PHE A 347 17.71 25.42 -1.48
CA PHE A 347 18.86 24.51 -1.34
C PHE A 347 19.63 24.28 -2.65
N GLY A 348 19.05 24.63 -3.80
CA GLY A 348 19.67 24.47 -5.10
C GLY A 348 19.54 23.06 -5.71
N TRP A 349 20.07 22.91 -6.92
CA TRP A 349 19.96 21.70 -7.74
C TRP A 349 20.56 20.45 -7.08
N ILE A 350 21.71 20.58 -6.41
CA ILE A 350 22.42 19.43 -5.84
C ILE A 350 21.57 18.75 -4.75
N VAL A 351 21.01 19.53 -3.82
CA VAL A 351 20.19 19.01 -2.73
C VAL A 351 18.89 18.41 -3.26
N PHE A 352 18.27 19.06 -4.26
CA PHE A 352 17.09 18.52 -4.92
C PHE A 352 17.36 17.15 -5.57
N ILE A 353 18.41 17.04 -6.41
CA ILE A 353 18.77 15.79 -7.10
C ILE A 353 19.10 14.68 -6.09
N LEU A 354 19.86 15.00 -5.03
CA LEU A 354 20.18 14.04 -3.97
C LEU A 354 18.91 13.54 -3.26
N SER A 355 18.00 14.44 -2.89
CA SER A 355 16.74 14.07 -2.24
C SER A 355 15.88 13.17 -3.15
N LEU A 356 15.80 13.50 -4.45
CA LEU A 356 15.06 12.71 -5.44
C LEU A 356 15.69 11.34 -5.67
N ALA A 357 17.03 11.25 -5.68
CA ALA A 357 17.76 9.99 -5.80
C ALA A 357 17.50 9.08 -4.60
N ILE A 358 17.57 9.61 -3.37
CA ILE A 358 17.26 8.87 -2.15
C ILE A 358 15.80 8.39 -2.19
N TYR A 359 14.86 9.26 -2.54
CA TYR A 359 13.44 8.90 -2.64
C TYR A 359 13.23 7.75 -3.63
N THR A 360 13.75 7.90 -4.85
CA THR A 360 13.65 6.89 -5.92
C THR A 360 14.28 5.56 -5.51
N PHE A 361 15.45 5.58 -4.87
CA PHE A 361 16.13 4.38 -4.38
C PHE A 361 15.24 3.57 -3.43
N PHE A 362 14.62 4.22 -2.45
CA PHE A 362 13.75 3.54 -1.49
C PHE A 362 12.48 2.99 -2.13
N ILE A 363 11.87 3.73 -3.06
CA ILE A 363 10.70 3.26 -3.80
C ILE A 363 11.05 2.02 -4.64
N VAL A 364 12.15 2.07 -5.41
CA VAL A 364 12.62 0.92 -6.21
C VAL A 364 12.94 -0.28 -5.33
N LYS A 365 13.66 -0.07 -4.21
CA LYS A 365 13.93 -1.13 -3.23
C LYS A 365 12.64 -1.77 -2.71
N ALA A 366 11.62 -0.97 -2.42
CA ALA A 366 10.34 -1.49 -1.96
C ALA A 366 9.61 -2.32 -3.03
N PHE A 367 9.64 -1.88 -4.30
CA PHE A 367 9.09 -2.66 -5.42
C PHE A 367 9.84 -4.00 -5.61
N ILE A 368 11.16 -4.01 -5.47
CA ILE A 368 11.96 -5.25 -5.52
C ILE A 368 11.54 -6.21 -4.41
N LEU A 369 11.32 -5.71 -3.19
CA LEU A 369 10.83 -6.54 -2.09
C LEU A 369 9.42 -7.07 -2.36
N ALA A 370 8.50 -6.20 -2.82
CA ALA A 370 7.13 -6.57 -3.16
C ALA A 370 7.05 -7.64 -4.27
N HIS A 371 7.99 -7.62 -5.22
CA HIS A 371 8.08 -8.63 -6.28
C HIS A 371 8.61 -9.97 -5.78
N LYS A 372 9.44 -9.98 -4.73
CA LYS A 372 9.98 -11.20 -4.10
C LYS A 372 8.99 -11.85 -3.12
N GLU A 373 7.89 -11.18 -2.79
CA GLU A 373 6.86 -11.74 -1.91
C GLU A 373 6.16 -12.94 -2.56
N LYS A 374 6.09 -14.05 -1.81
CA LYS A 374 5.49 -15.30 -2.30
C LYS A 374 3.97 -15.30 -2.24
N SER A 375 3.39 -14.68 -1.21
CA SER A 375 1.93 -14.57 -1.08
C SER A 375 1.37 -13.64 -2.15
N GLN A 376 0.35 -14.11 -2.88
CA GLN A 376 -0.33 -13.30 -3.89
C GLN A 376 -1.04 -12.10 -3.28
N LEU A 377 -1.69 -12.29 -2.11
CA LEU A 377 -2.31 -11.21 -1.35
C LEU A 377 -1.26 -10.18 -0.91
N GLY A 378 -0.16 -10.65 -0.30
CA GLY A 378 0.91 -9.78 0.20
C GLY A 378 1.53 -8.93 -0.91
N SER A 379 1.89 -9.57 -2.03
CA SER A 379 2.45 -8.87 -3.19
C SER A 379 1.46 -7.82 -3.74
N MET A 380 0.18 -8.18 -3.86
CA MET A 380 -0.87 -7.27 -4.36
C MET A 380 -1.09 -6.06 -3.43
N THR A 381 -1.17 -6.29 -2.12
CA THR A 381 -1.28 -5.23 -1.11
C THR A 381 -0.06 -4.31 -1.15
N ALA A 382 1.14 -4.86 -1.29
CA ALA A 382 2.36 -4.07 -1.44
C ALA A 382 2.34 -3.20 -2.71
N TYR A 383 1.94 -3.75 -3.85
CA TYR A 383 1.78 -2.98 -5.10
C TYR A 383 0.74 -1.86 -4.95
N ALA A 384 -0.40 -2.11 -4.31
CA ALA A 384 -1.41 -1.08 -4.08
C ALA A 384 -0.86 0.12 -3.29
N ILE A 385 -0.08 -0.14 -2.23
CA ILE A 385 0.56 0.90 -1.42
C ILE A 385 1.63 1.64 -2.23
N LEU A 386 2.51 0.90 -2.89
CA LEU A 386 3.64 1.47 -3.62
C LEU A 386 3.20 2.27 -4.84
N LEU A 387 2.19 1.82 -5.58
CA LEU A 387 1.59 2.59 -6.67
C LEU A 387 0.96 3.88 -6.14
N THR A 388 0.25 3.82 -5.00
CA THR A 388 -0.33 5.01 -4.38
C THR A 388 0.73 6.05 -4.02
N ILE A 389 1.78 5.64 -3.31
CA ILE A 389 2.88 6.54 -2.94
C ILE A 389 3.59 7.07 -4.19
N SER A 390 3.92 6.21 -5.15
CA SER A 390 4.74 6.58 -6.31
C SER A 390 4.00 7.49 -7.27
N VAL A 391 2.75 7.18 -7.61
CA VAL A 391 1.96 8.00 -8.55
C VAL A 391 1.66 9.37 -7.96
N ILE A 392 1.36 9.44 -6.66
CA ILE A 392 1.17 10.73 -5.99
C ILE A 392 2.48 11.53 -5.93
N ALA A 393 3.62 10.88 -5.69
CA ALA A 393 4.92 11.54 -5.71
C ALA A 393 5.27 12.09 -7.11
N VAL A 394 5.09 11.29 -8.15
CA VAL A 394 5.29 11.72 -9.55
C VAL A 394 4.35 12.87 -9.87
N TRP A 395 3.07 12.77 -9.49
CA TRP A 395 2.09 13.86 -9.68
C TRP A 395 2.55 15.15 -9.01
N ASN A 396 3.02 15.08 -7.76
CA ASN A 396 3.55 16.24 -7.06
C ASN A 396 4.72 16.87 -7.81
N ILE A 397 5.74 16.08 -8.16
CA ILE A 397 6.95 16.56 -8.84
C ILE A 397 6.59 17.20 -10.19
N VAL A 398 5.72 16.56 -10.96
CA VAL A 398 5.26 17.06 -12.26
C VAL A 398 4.52 18.39 -12.12
N CYS A 399 3.56 18.48 -11.20
CA CYS A 399 2.79 19.72 -11.00
C CYS A 399 3.67 20.86 -10.49
N THR A 400 4.62 20.56 -9.61
CA THR A 400 5.44 21.58 -8.93
C THR A 400 6.70 21.98 -9.69
N SER A 401 7.01 21.27 -10.78
CA SER A 401 8.07 21.65 -11.73
C SER A 401 7.72 22.86 -12.61
N GLY A 402 6.44 23.24 -12.69
CA GLY A 402 5.96 24.28 -13.60
C GLY A 402 5.86 23.86 -15.07
N TYR A 403 6.21 22.63 -15.45
CA TYR A 403 6.07 22.15 -16.83
C TYR A 403 4.63 21.75 -17.18
N PHE A 404 3.86 21.23 -16.22
CA PHE A 404 2.45 20.90 -16.38
C PHE A 404 1.59 21.83 -15.53
N ILE A 405 0.52 22.39 -16.11
CA ILE A 405 -0.47 23.15 -15.34
C ILE A 405 -1.39 22.15 -14.66
N THR A 406 -1.32 22.08 -13.34
CA THR A 406 -2.40 21.45 -12.57
C THR A 406 -2.62 22.15 -11.24
N ILE A 407 -3.87 22.59 -11.05
CA ILE A 407 -4.32 23.54 -10.00
C ILE A 407 -4.34 22.89 -8.59
N ASN A 408 -3.87 21.65 -8.44
CA ASN A 408 -3.89 20.95 -7.15
C ASN A 408 -2.72 19.97 -7.02
N PRO A 409 -1.51 20.44 -6.68
CA PRO A 409 -0.43 19.54 -6.31
C PRO A 409 -0.85 18.77 -5.04
N LEU A 410 -0.89 17.45 -5.15
CA LEU A 410 -1.06 16.58 -3.97
C LEU A 410 0.26 16.59 -3.20
N GLU A 411 0.21 16.54 -1.87
CA GLU A 411 1.43 16.58 -1.05
C GLU A 411 2.30 15.33 -1.25
N LEU A 412 3.61 15.55 -1.40
CA LEU A 412 4.60 14.49 -1.54
C LEU A 412 4.56 13.56 -0.31
N PRO A 413 4.48 12.23 -0.49
CA PRO A 413 4.46 11.29 0.62
C PRO A 413 5.69 11.45 1.52
N PHE A 414 5.46 11.48 2.84
CA PHE A 414 6.47 11.73 3.88
C PHE A 414 7.06 13.14 3.91
N PHE A 415 6.71 14.01 2.95
CA PHE A 415 7.09 15.43 2.91
C PHE A 415 5.84 16.33 2.86
N SER A 416 4.93 16.10 3.80
CA SER A 416 3.58 16.66 3.77
C SER A 416 3.44 17.86 4.72
N SER A 417 2.64 18.85 4.31
CA SER A 417 2.42 20.08 5.07
C SER A 417 1.42 19.84 6.20
N ALA A 418 0.38 19.05 5.93
CA ALA A 418 -0.63 18.66 6.88
C ALA A 418 -0.24 17.38 7.64
N SER A 419 -0.16 17.49 8.97
CA SER A 419 0.07 16.37 9.88
C SER A 419 -0.80 15.13 9.58
N THR A 420 -2.06 15.32 9.21
CA THR A 420 -3.02 14.23 8.97
C THR A 420 -2.80 13.51 7.64
N ILE A 421 -2.29 14.18 6.61
CA ILE A 421 -1.89 13.54 5.35
C ILE A 421 -0.68 12.64 5.60
N ASN A 422 0.31 13.13 6.34
CA ASN A 422 1.48 12.33 6.72
C ASN A 422 1.10 11.08 7.53
N THR A 423 0.12 11.19 8.44
CA THR A 423 -0.40 10.05 9.20
C THR A 423 -0.95 8.94 8.29
N VAL A 424 -1.65 9.30 7.21
CA VAL A 424 -2.17 8.32 6.23
C VAL A 424 -1.02 7.62 5.50
N TYR A 425 0.00 8.35 5.05
CA TYR A 425 1.18 7.72 4.44
C TYR A 425 1.94 6.81 5.42
N CYS A 426 2.06 7.21 6.68
CA CYS A 426 2.66 6.38 7.73
C CYS A 426 1.83 5.12 8.04
N ALA A 427 0.50 5.20 7.97
CA ALA A 427 -0.36 4.02 8.06
C ALA A 427 -0.13 3.05 6.90
N LEU A 428 -0.09 3.57 5.67
CA LEU A 428 0.20 2.76 4.47
C LEU A 428 1.59 2.11 4.56
N MET A 429 2.61 2.86 5.01
CA MET A 429 3.94 2.30 5.25
C MET A 429 3.93 1.23 6.37
N GLY A 430 3.16 1.44 7.44
CA GLY A 430 2.98 0.44 8.50
C GLY A 430 2.41 -0.87 7.97
N ILE A 431 1.39 -0.80 7.11
CA ILE A 431 0.81 -1.98 6.44
C ILE A 431 1.86 -2.64 5.53
N LEU A 432 2.60 -1.86 4.73
CA LEU A 432 3.66 -2.37 3.86
C LEU A 432 4.74 -3.14 4.63
N LEU A 433 5.17 -2.60 5.78
CA LEU A 433 6.13 -3.27 6.65
C LEU A 433 5.55 -4.52 7.31
N SER A 434 4.24 -4.53 7.62
CA SER A 434 3.57 -5.75 8.10
C SER A 434 3.55 -6.85 7.03
N VAL A 435 3.32 -6.48 5.76
CA VAL A 435 3.43 -7.40 4.62
C VAL A 435 4.84 -7.99 4.54
N PHE A 436 5.89 -7.17 4.53
CA PHE A 436 7.28 -7.67 4.47
C PHE A 436 7.73 -8.48 5.69
N ARG A 437 7.02 -8.35 6.82
CA ARG A 437 7.27 -9.13 8.03
C ARG A 437 6.65 -10.52 7.97
N ILE A 438 5.43 -10.64 7.47
CA ILE A 438 4.60 -11.87 7.56
C ILE A 438 4.52 -12.60 6.22
N GLY A 439 4.71 -11.91 5.09
CA GLY A 439 4.42 -12.40 3.74
C GLY A 439 5.10 -13.73 3.37
N LYS A 440 6.31 -13.97 3.89
CA LYS A 440 7.06 -15.24 3.72
C LYS A 440 6.33 -16.46 4.32
N TYR A 441 5.53 -16.26 5.37
CA TYR A 441 4.93 -17.33 6.19
C TYR A 441 3.46 -17.60 5.88
N THR A 442 2.85 -16.76 5.06
CA THR A 442 1.47 -16.91 4.61
C THR A 442 1.43 -17.62 3.26
N SER A 443 0.91 -18.85 3.24
CA SER A 443 0.48 -19.50 2.01
C SER A 443 -0.96 -19.09 1.68
N ASP A 444 -1.22 -18.86 0.39
CA ASP A 444 -2.57 -18.50 -0.07
C ASP A 444 -3.58 -19.62 0.23
N GLU A 445 -3.15 -20.88 0.22
CA GLU A 445 -3.92 -22.07 0.63
C GLU A 445 -4.43 -21.99 2.09
N ALA A 446 -3.57 -21.52 3.01
CA ALA A 446 -3.96 -21.38 4.42
C ALA A 446 -4.99 -20.25 4.61
N ILE A 447 -4.88 -19.17 3.82
CA ILE A 447 -5.86 -18.06 3.84
C ILE A 447 -7.20 -18.55 3.30
N GLU A 448 -7.22 -19.28 2.19
CA GLU A 448 -8.44 -19.87 1.61
C GLU A 448 -9.11 -20.87 2.58
N CYS A 449 -8.33 -21.67 3.31
CA CYS A 449 -8.84 -22.56 4.36
C CYS A 449 -9.51 -21.78 5.51
N ILE A 450 -8.89 -20.70 6.01
CA ILE A 450 -9.49 -19.86 7.06
C ILE A 450 -10.80 -19.22 6.57
N GLN A 451 -10.84 -18.76 5.32
CA GLN A 451 -12.05 -18.18 4.73
C GLN A 451 -13.19 -19.19 4.61
N THR A 452 -12.91 -20.42 4.17
CA THR A 452 -13.93 -21.48 4.10
C THR A 452 -14.48 -21.83 5.49
N VAL A 453 -13.61 -21.95 6.50
CA VAL A 453 -14.02 -22.16 7.90
C VAL A 453 -14.88 -21.01 8.40
N HIS A 454 -14.49 -19.75 8.19
CA HIS A 454 -15.27 -18.58 8.61
C HIS A 454 -16.64 -18.50 7.90
N LYS A 455 -16.71 -18.86 6.62
CA LYS A 455 -17.95 -18.87 5.83
C LYS A 455 -18.90 -19.98 6.29
N ASN A 456 -18.36 -21.14 6.66
CA ASN A 456 -19.11 -22.27 7.17
C ASN A 456 -19.57 -22.05 8.64
N ASN A 457 -18.73 -21.43 9.47
CA ASN A 457 -19.06 -21.06 10.85
C ASN A 457 -20.08 -19.91 10.95
N GLY A 458 -20.33 -19.18 9.86
CA GLY A 458 -21.46 -18.26 9.76
C GLY A 458 -22.82 -18.96 9.72
N LEU A 459 -22.85 -20.28 9.54
CA LEU A 459 -24.06 -21.11 9.44
C LEU A 459 -24.15 -22.22 10.51
N PHE A 460 -23.07 -22.54 11.22
CA PHE A 460 -23.09 -23.49 12.33
C PHE A 460 -22.12 -23.07 13.45
N GLU A 461 -22.66 -22.89 14.66
CA GLU A 461 -21.88 -22.82 15.88
C GLU A 461 -21.12 -24.13 16.10
N LEU A 462 -19.78 -24.08 16.07
CA LEU A 462 -18.95 -25.18 16.54
C LEU A 462 -18.69 -25.01 18.04
N LYS A 463 -19.39 -25.82 18.83
CA LYS A 463 -19.01 -26.16 20.21
C LYS A 463 -17.53 -26.49 20.25
N ARG A 464 -16.80 -25.72 21.06
CA ARG A 464 -15.41 -25.95 21.43
C ARG A 464 -15.33 -27.30 22.17
N ASN A 465 -14.77 -28.31 21.54
CA ASN A 465 -14.22 -29.48 22.25
C ASN A 465 -12.74 -29.61 21.91
N LYS A 466 -11.96 -29.94 22.96
CA LYS A 466 -10.52 -30.14 22.94
C LYS A 466 -10.12 -31.28 21.99
N GLU A 467 -8.95 -31.07 21.37
CA GLU A 467 -7.99 -32.05 20.84
C GLU A 467 -8.28 -32.78 19.51
N GLU A 468 -7.17 -32.97 18.78
CA GLU A 468 -6.93 -33.73 17.54
C GLU A 468 -7.26 -33.06 16.17
N PHE A 469 -6.26 -32.37 15.62
CA PHE A 469 -6.12 -32.21 14.17
C PHE A 469 -5.67 -33.54 13.56
N SER A 470 -6.58 -34.28 12.94
CA SER A 470 -6.24 -35.36 12.00
C SER A 470 -6.26 -34.81 10.58
N ILE A 471 -5.11 -34.81 9.91
CA ILE A 471 -4.97 -34.50 8.48
C ILE A 471 -4.90 -35.85 7.76
N THR A 472 -5.95 -36.19 7.02
CA THR A 472 -5.98 -37.39 6.17
C THR A 472 -5.15 -37.13 4.90
N ILE A 473 -3.98 -37.77 4.80
CA ILE A 473 -3.13 -37.69 3.61
C ILE A 473 -3.68 -38.66 2.54
N HIS A 474 -4.11 -38.14 1.40
CA HIS A 474 -4.30 -38.96 0.20
C HIS A 474 -2.93 -39.33 -0.38
N LEU A 475 -2.47 -40.54 -0.10
CA LEU A 475 -1.29 -41.11 -0.74
C LEU A 475 -1.54 -41.24 -2.25
N LYS A 476 -0.69 -40.56 -3.03
CA LYS A 476 -0.65 -40.64 -4.49
C LYS A 476 -0.24 -42.06 -4.90
N LYS A 477 -1.15 -42.85 -5.46
CA LYS A 477 -0.81 -44.16 -6.04
C LYS A 477 0.18 -43.95 -7.20
N ALA A 478 1.30 -44.68 -7.14
CA ALA A 478 2.31 -44.77 -8.19
C ALA A 478 1.71 -45.30 -9.51
N PRO A 479 2.35 -45.02 -10.67
CA PRO A 479 1.72 -45.13 -11.98
C PRO A 479 1.62 -46.58 -12.45
N LYS A 480 0.47 -46.96 -13.02
CA LYS A 480 0.38 -48.17 -13.83
C LYS A 480 1.03 -47.91 -15.18
N SER A 481 2.13 -48.60 -15.45
CA SER A 481 2.63 -48.85 -16.80
C SER A 481 1.65 -49.79 -17.52
N GLN A 482 1.11 -49.37 -18.66
CA GLN A 482 0.86 -50.20 -19.86
C GLN A 482 0.16 -49.34 -20.92
N ASN A 483 0.96 -48.77 -21.81
CA ASN A 483 0.52 -48.44 -23.17
C ASN A 483 0.86 -49.64 -24.04
N CYS A 484 -0.15 -50.33 -24.58
CA CYS A 484 -0.04 -51.07 -25.82
C CYS A 484 -1.20 -50.58 -26.71
N GLN A 485 -0.84 -49.84 -27.75
CA GLN A 485 -1.75 -49.35 -28.80
C GLN A 485 -1.96 -50.42 -29.89
N LYS A 486 -3.06 -50.21 -30.64
CA LYS A 486 -3.47 -50.80 -31.94
C LYS A 486 -4.40 -52.01 -31.82
N GLY A 487 -5.53 -52.08 -32.50
CA GLY A 487 -6.19 -51.18 -33.45
C GLY A 487 -7.52 -51.80 -33.86
N GLU A 488 -8.54 -50.97 -34.03
CA GLU A 488 -9.74 -51.32 -34.80
C GLU A 488 -9.38 -51.16 -36.29
N ASP A 489 -9.64 -52.21 -37.07
CA ASP A 489 -10.09 -52.11 -38.47
C ASP A 489 -10.67 -53.48 -38.87
N LEU A 490 -12.00 -53.52 -38.97
CA LEU A 490 -12.79 -54.58 -39.58
C LEU A 490 -13.43 -53.99 -40.83
N LEU A 491 -13.05 -54.58 -41.97
CA LEU A 491 -13.82 -54.75 -43.20
C LEU A 491 -14.09 -53.53 -44.12
N GLU A 492 -13.60 -53.74 -45.35
CA GLU A 492 -13.81 -53.07 -46.65
C GLU A 492 -12.95 -51.87 -47.02
#